data_AF-A0A0S9KAX8-F1
#
_entry.id   AF-A0A0S9KAX8-F1
#
_cell.length_a   1.000
_cell.length_b   1.000
_cell.length_c   1.000
_cell.angle_alpha   90.00
_cell.angle_beta   90.00
_cell.angle_gamma   90.00
#
_symmetry.space_group_name_H-M   'P 1'
#
loop_
_entity.id
_entity.type
_entity.pdbx_description
1 polymer ?
#
loop_
_entity_poly.entity_id
_entity_poly.type
_entity_poly.pdbx_seq_one_letter_code
_entity_poly.pdbx_strand_id
1 'polypeptide(L)'
;MFEAADRIGLLGDAHGNLGDIMSAAASLRDHGITALIQLGDFGVVWPGQNWGHNLDRLNLKLQRRGQVLHFVHGNHDWIPKLRQFPADEDGVRWLRPTIAHLDTGVRGTFPSGRSFVAIGGANSIDHEIRTEGESWWPEESITGADLQTVGSGYADVLFSHDAPLDVTSLDQALTLTDKFWTDESLEYAVRGRRMLTRAIHAVGPELSVGGHYHVQVDEVIGYLGYVNTRTRVIILDQLSAKDTASTAILDTETLQLDFLTTVGVAVPRVPQVTDLATEHSGRWAVHTVGSVYLFDLDRRTVNRIPGRYATGSTNDRELDLRSIDVARIGEIGQWTLNRDDSSAEAMEHRSSLIRHIERLQPDEGD
;
A
#
# COMPACT_ATOMS: atom_id res chain seq x y z
N MET A 1 8.70 5.07 -21.15
CA MET A 1 9.13 4.25 -19.98
C MET A 1 8.69 2.78 -20.07
N PHE A 2 7.43 2.47 -20.38
CA PHE A 2 6.91 1.09 -20.46
C PHE A 2 6.28 0.73 -21.83
N GLU A 3 6.87 1.22 -22.93
CA GLU A 3 6.22 1.32 -24.26
C GLU A 3 5.69 0.02 -24.91
N ALA A 4 5.82 -1.15 -24.28
CA ALA A 4 5.23 -2.40 -24.76
C ALA A 4 4.88 -3.42 -23.64
N ALA A 5 4.82 -3.00 -22.38
CA ALA A 5 4.63 -3.93 -21.26
C ALA A 5 3.22 -3.81 -20.66
N ASP A 6 2.31 -4.69 -21.08
CA ASP A 6 0.97 -4.81 -20.49
C ASP A 6 1.01 -5.40 -19.08
N ARG A 7 2.12 -6.07 -18.73
CA ARG A 7 2.37 -6.67 -17.42
C ARG A 7 3.73 -6.25 -16.88
N ILE A 8 3.76 -5.89 -15.60
CA ILE A 8 4.95 -5.39 -14.91
C ILE A 8 5.25 -6.27 -13.71
N GLY A 9 6.51 -6.64 -13.53
CA GLY A 9 6.98 -7.36 -12.35
C GLY A 9 7.27 -6.38 -11.22
N LEU A 10 6.76 -6.66 -10.03
CA LEU A 10 6.96 -5.87 -8.83
C LEU A 10 7.84 -6.65 -7.86
N LEU A 11 8.81 -5.97 -7.26
CA LEU A 11 9.73 -6.52 -6.28
C LEU A 11 9.63 -5.72 -4.99
N GLY A 12 9.54 -6.41 -3.85
CA GLY A 12 9.64 -5.79 -2.53
C GLY A 12 11.08 -5.48 -2.14
N ASP A 13 11.34 -5.44 -0.82
CA ASP A 13 12.57 -4.88 -0.27
C ASP A 13 13.77 -5.81 -0.49
N ALA A 14 14.85 -5.29 -1.11
CA ALA A 14 16.02 -6.12 -1.43
C ALA A 14 17.15 -5.97 -0.42
N HIS A 15 17.27 -4.84 0.28
CA HIS A 15 18.34 -4.55 1.23
C HIS A 15 19.75 -4.77 0.65
N GLY A 16 19.92 -4.49 -0.65
CA GLY A 16 21.18 -4.69 -1.37
C GLY A 16 21.54 -6.16 -1.64
N ASN A 17 20.67 -7.12 -1.32
CA ASN A 17 20.91 -8.53 -1.63
C ASN A 17 20.75 -8.79 -3.13
N LEU A 18 21.90 -8.73 -3.82
CA LEU A 18 21.95 -8.93 -5.27
C LEU A 18 21.55 -10.34 -5.71
N GLY A 19 21.66 -11.35 -4.83
CA GLY A 19 21.19 -12.71 -5.10
C GLY A 19 19.67 -12.76 -5.20
N ASP A 20 18.99 -12.13 -4.25
CA ASP A 20 17.52 -12.10 -4.17
C ASP A 20 16.92 -11.31 -5.35
N ILE A 21 17.49 -10.15 -5.69
CA ILE A 21 17.10 -9.37 -6.89
C ILE A 21 17.24 -10.22 -8.16
N MET A 22 18.36 -10.94 -8.30
CA MET A 22 18.58 -11.81 -9.48
C MET A 22 17.63 -13.00 -9.51
N SER A 23 17.24 -13.54 -8.35
CA SER A 23 16.28 -14.63 -8.21
C SER A 23 14.87 -14.17 -8.61
N ALA A 24 14.41 -13.05 -8.06
CA ALA A 24 13.14 -12.43 -8.41
C ALA A 24 13.06 -12.09 -9.91
N ALA A 25 14.08 -11.42 -10.45
CA ALA A 25 14.14 -11.09 -11.87
C ALA A 25 14.10 -12.34 -12.76
N ALA A 26 14.78 -13.43 -12.36
CA ALA A 26 14.72 -14.69 -13.08
C ALA A 26 13.33 -15.33 -13.04
N SER A 27 12.70 -15.42 -11.86
CA SER A 27 11.36 -16.03 -11.75
C SER A 27 10.30 -15.22 -12.51
N LEU A 28 10.37 -13.89 -12.47
CA LEU A 28 9.50 -13.01 -13.26
C LEU A 28 9.76 -13.15 -14.76
N ARG A 29 11.02 -13.38 -15.17
CA ARG A 29 11.35 -13.67 -16.57
C ARG A 29 10.74 -14.98 -17.04
N ASP A 30 10.70 -16.01 -16.19
CA ASP A 30 10.05 -17.29 -16.48
C ASP A 30 8.54 -17.13 -16.71
N HIS A 31 7.94 -16.08 -16.15
CA HIS A 31 6.55 -15.65 -16.42
C HIS A 31 6.42 -14.68 -17.62
N GLY A 32 7.50 -14.46 -18.38
CA GLY A 32 7.52 -13.61 -19.57
C GLY A 32 7.65 -12.11 -19.28
N ILE A 33 7.97 -11.71 -18.06
CA ILE A 33 8.03 -10.30 -17.65
C ILE A 33 9.37 -9.67 -18.01
N THR A 34 9.31 -8.50 -18.64
CA THR A 34 10.47 -7.74 -19.13
C THR A 34 10.65 -6.40 -18.43
N ALA A 35 9.58 -5.77 -17.98
CA ALA A 35 9.61 -4.53 -17.19
C ALA A 35 9.45 -4.85 -15.70
N LEU A 36 10.36 -4.34 -14.89
CA LEU A 36 10.37 -4.54 -13.44
C LEU A 36 10.31 -3.18 -12.72
N ILE A 37 9.64 -3.13 -11.59
CA ILE A 37 9.65 -2.02 -10.63
C ILE A 37 9.95 -2.59 -9.24
N GLN A 38 11.04 -2.15 -8.63
CA GLN A 38 11.32 -2.45 -7.23
C GLN A 38 10.82 -1.31 -6.34
N LEU A 39 10.11 -1.68 -5.28
CA LEU A 39 9.29 -0.80 -4.44
C LEU A 39 10.08 -0.23 -3.25
N GLY A 40 11.31 0.22 -3.49
CA GLY A 40 12.22 0.73 -2.47
C GLY A 40 13.25 -0.29 -2.00
N ASP A 41 14.05 0.17 -1.05
CA ASP A 41 15.18 -0.55 -0.44
C ASP A 41 16.00 -1.35 -1.46
N PHE A 42 16.38 -0.66 -2.54
CA PHE A 42 17.24 -1.23 -3.56
C PHE A 42 18.60 -1.60 -2.96
N GLY A 43 19.17 -0.71 -2.14
CA GLY A 43 20.30 -0.99 -1.24
C GLY A 43 21.60 -1.38 -1.94
N VAL A 44 21.61 -1.48 -3.28
CA VAL A 44 22.81 -1.79 -4.06
C VAL A 44 23.76 -0.59 -4.07
N VAL A 45 23.22 0.63 -4.12
CA VAL A 45 23.99 1.89 -4.05
C VAL A 45 24.12 2.30 -2.58
N TRP A 46 25.26 1.96 -1.98
CA TRP A 46 25.50 2.18 -0.55
C TRP A 46 26.93 2.67 -0.27
N PRO A 47 27.16 3.60 0.69
CA PRO A 47 28.50 4.07 1.06
C PRO A 47 29.45 2.93 1.46
N GLY A 48 30.73 3.04 1.07
CA GLY A 48 31.75 2.05 1.44
C GLY A 48 31.64 0.68 0.74
N GLN A 49 30.60 0.45 -0.06
CA GLN A 49 30.42 -0.77 -0.85
C GLN A 49 30.95 -0.58 -2.28
N ASN A 50 31.30 -1.70 -2.95
CA ASN A 50 31.63 -1.69 -4.37
C ASN A 50 30.35 -1.69 -5.24
N TRP A 51 29.49 -0.69 -5.00
CA TRP A 51 28.18 -0.58 -5.63
C TRP A 51 28.27 -0.46 -7.15
N GLY A 52 29.35 0.15 -7.68
CA GLY A 52 29.60 0.23 -9.12
C GLY A 52 29.73 -1.15 -9.77
N HIS A 53 30.53 -2.04 -9.18
CA HIS A 53 30.67 -3.41 -9.64
C HIS A 53 29.35 -4.20 -9.52
N ASN A 54 28.62 -4.01 -8.43
CA ASN A 54 27.33 -4.68 -8.23
C ASN A 54 26.29 -4.23 -9.27
N LEU A 55 26.21 -2.93 -9.59
CA LEU A 55 25.38 -2.40 -10.67
C LEU A 55 25.77 -2.98 -12.03
N ASP A 56 27.07 -3.06 -12.35
CA ASP A 56 27.55 -3.63 -13.61
C ASP A 56 27.15 -5.11 -13.74
N ARG A 57 27.30 -5.87 -12.65
CA ARG A 57 26.92 -7.28 -12.57
C ARG A 57 25.40 -7.46 -12.75
N LEU A 58 24.59 -6.63 -12.08
CA LEU A 58 23.14 -6.64 -12.21
C LEU A 58 22.70 -6.29 -13.63
N ASN A 59 23.24 -5.20 -14.18
CA ASN A 59 22.94 -4.72 -15.52
C ASN A 59 23.23 -5.79 -16.57
N LEU A 60 24.39 -6.46 -16.50
CA LEU A 60 24.72 -7.55 -17.42
C LEU A 60 23.73 -8.72 -17.35
N LYS A 61 23.22 -9.06 -16.16
CA LYS A 61 22.24 -10.14 -15.98
C LYS A 61 20.86 -9.75 -16.50
N LEU A 62 20.42 -8.51 -16.28
CA LEU A 62 19.17 -7.96 -16.79
C LEU A 62 19.21 -7.84 -18.33
N GLN A 63 20.29 -7.32 -18.91
CA GLN A 63 20.49 -7.26 -20.36
C GLN A 63 20.39 -8.65 -21.02
N ARG A 64 21.03 -9.67 -20.45
CA ARG A 64 20.94 -11.05 -20.95
C ARG A 64 19.52 -11.63 -20.87
N ARG A 65 18.69 -11.12 -19.97
CA ARG A 65 17.28 -11.48 -19.84
C ARG A 65 16.36 -10.58 -20.66
N GLY A 66 16.86 -9.54 -21.32
CA GLY A 66 16.00 -8.52 -21.92
C GLY A 66 15.04 -7.91 -20.91
N GLN A 67 15.51 -7.68 -19.68
CA GLN A 67 14.76 -7.04 -18.60
C GLN A 67 15.29 -5.64 -18.32
N VAL A 68 14.40 -4.74 -17.91
CA VAL A 68 14.72 -3.40 -17.41
C VAL A 68 14.14 -3.26 -16.01
N LEU A 69 14.98 -2.87 -15.07
CA LEU A 69 14.61 -2.63 -13.68
C LEU A 69 14.52 -1.13 -13.41
N HIS A 70 13.32 -0.69 -13.07
CA HIS A 70 13.10 0.60 -12.43
C HIS A 70 13.00 0.39 -10.92
N PHE A 71 13.27 1.41 -10.13
CA PHE A 71 13.01 1.38 -8.70
C PHE A 71 12.62 2.76 -8.19
N VAL A 72 11.69 2.80 -7.23
CA VAL A 72 11.54 3.94 -6.33
C VAL A 72 12.55 3.78 -5.19
N HIS A 73 12.99 4.87 -4.59
CA HIS A 73 13.93 4.79 -3.46
C HIS A 73 13.17 4.54 -2.14
N GLY A 74 13.72 3.70 -1.27
CA GLY A 74 13.25 3.51 0.10
C GLY A 74 14.06 4.30 1.13
N ASN A 75 13.97 3.91 2.40
CA ASN A 75 14.78 4.49 3.47
C ASN A 75 16.18 3.88 3.55
N HIS A 76 16.41 2.71 2.93
CA HIS A 76 17.72 2.07 2.79
C HIS A 76 18.33 2.23 1.38
N ASP A 77 18.20 3.43 0.79
CA ASP A 77 18.86 3.80 -0.45
C ASP A 77 19.66 5.08 -0.30
N TRP A 78 20.93 5.14 -0.74
CA TRP A 78 21.75 6.34 -0.56
C TRP A 78 21.28 7.52 -1.45
N ILE A 79 20.16 8.17 -1.08
CA ILE A 79 19.46 9.21 -1.85
C ILE A 79 20.36 10.38 -2.23
N PRO A 80 21.25 10.89 -1.34
CA PRO A 80 22.24 11.90 -1.72
C PRO A 80 23.10 11.49 -2.92
N LYS A 81 23.41 10.19 -3.07
CA LYS A 81 24.15 9.66 -4.21
C LYS A 81 23.26 9.42 -5.42
N LEU A 82 22.05 8.89 -5.24
CA LEU A 82 21.09 8.67 -6.34
C LEU A 82 20.77 9.98 -7.08
N ARG A 83 20.56 11.08 -6.34
CA ARG A 83 20.29 12.40 -6.92
C ARG A 83 21.46 13.03 -7.68
N GLN A 84 22.66 12.48 -7.58
CA GLN A 84 23.83 12.91 -8.39
C GLN A 84 23.83 12.29 -9.80
N PHE A 85 23.09 11.21 -10.04
CA PHE A 85 22.92 10.69 -11.40
C PHE A 85 22.07 11.66 -12.22
N PRO A 86 22.39 11.90 -13.50
CA PRO A 86 21.62 12.81 -14.33
C PRO A 86 20.19 12.30 -14.48
N ALA A 87 19.22 13.19 -14.29
CA ALA A 87 17.84 12.94 -14.64
C ALA A 87 17.61 13.31 -16.12
N ASP A 88 16.75 12.55 -16.79
CA ASP A 88 16.17 12.97 -18.07
C ASP A 88 15.00 13.96 -17.87
N GLU A 89 14.34 14.31 -18.97
CA GLU A 89 13.24 15.30 -18.99
C GLU A 89 12.03 14.85 -18.16
N ASP A 90 11.85 13.54 -17.96
CA ASP A 90 10.76 12.95 -17.20
C ASP A 90 11.11 12.73 -15.72
N GLY A 91 12.36 13.04 -15.31
CA GLY A 91 12.85 12.85 -13.95
C GLY A 91 13.43 11.45 -13.69
N VAL A 92 13.60 10.62 -14.72
CA VAL A 92 14.20 9.28 -14.59
C VAL A 92 15.72 9.38 -14.57
N ARG A 93 16.33 8.72 -13.58
CA ARG A 93 17.79 8.71 -13.42
C ARG A 93 18.33 7.34 -13.80
N TRP A 94 18.94 7.24 -14.98
CA TRP A 94 19.55 6.00 -15.45
C TRP A 94 20.90 5.77 -14.77
N LEU A 95 20.98 4.76 -13.91
CA LEU A 95 22.23 4.34 -13.27
C LEU A 95 23.06 3.49 -14.24
N ARG A 96 22.38 2.67 -15.05
CA ARG A 96 22.92 1.82 -16.12
C ARG A 96 21.84 1.60 -17.20
N PRO A 97 22.15 1.12 -18.42
CA PRO A 97 21.15 0.97 -19.49
C PRO A 97 19.90 0.15 -19.16
N THR A 98 19.94 -0.74 -18.16
CA THR A 98 18.76 -1.51 -17.73
C THR A 98 18.39 -1.28 -16.26
N ILE A 99 18.93 -0.23 -15.63
CA ILE A 99 18.69 0.08 -14.21
C ILE A 99 18.44 1.58 -14.08
N ALA A 100 17.21 1.94 -13.68
CA ALA A 100 16.77 3.32 -13.57
C ALA A 100 16.10 3.60 -12.23
N HIS A 101 16.42 4.74 -11.64
CA HIS A 101 15.73 5.27 -10.47
C HIS A 101 14.59 6.18 -10.94
N LEU A 102 13.38 5.90 -10.46
CA LEU A 102 12.22 6.78 -10.60
C LEU A 102 12.27 7.78 -9.43
N ASP A 103 12.69 9.01 -9.73
CA ASP A 103 12.71 10.06 -8.73
C ASP A 103 11.28 10.46 -8.32
N THR A 104 11.17 11.17 -7.20
CA THR A 104 9.87 11.61 -6.71
C THR A 104 9.15 12.50 -7.73
N GLY A 105 7.90 12.16 -8.03
CA GLY A 105 7.04 12.88 -8.97
C GLY A 105 7.18 12.44 -10.43
N VAL A 106 8.03 11.46 -10.73
CA VAL A 106 8.04 10.81 -12.05
C VAL A 106 6.64 10.26 -12.34
N ARG A 107 6.08 10.67 -13.47
CA ARG A 107 4.77 10.23 -13.96
C ARG A 107 4.93 9.53 -15.30
N GLY A 108 4.02 8.60 -15.58
CA GLY A 108 3.98 7.97 -16.89
C GLY A 108 2.63 7.35 -17.18
N THR A 109 2.53 6.78 -18.38
CA THR A 109 1.33 6.11 -18.88
C THR A 109 1.72 4.74 -19.41
N PHE A 110 0.96 3.71 -19.03
CA PHE A 110 1.09 2.36 -19.55
C PHE A 110 0.45 2.26 -20.95
N PRO A 111 0.78 1.23 -21.75
CA PRO A 111 0.13 1.00 -23.04
C PRO A 111 -1.40 0.90 -22.97
N SER A 112 -1.94 0.41 -21.84
CA SER A 112 -3.39 0.36 -21.56
C SER A 112 -4.07 1.74 -21.47
N GLY A 113 -3.30 2.82 -21.39
CA GLY A 113 -3.79 4.17 -21.14
C GLY A 113 -3.92 4.53 -19.65
N ARG A 114 -3.75 3.56 -18.75
CA ARG A 114 -3.66 3.83 -17.31
C ARG A 114 -2.36 4.56 -16.96
N SER A 115 -2.42 5.41 -15.96
CA SER A 115 -1.36 6.32 -15.54
C SER A 115 -0.75 5.89 -14.20
N PHE A 116 0.50 6.30 -13.96
CA PHE A 116 1.14 6.09 -12.67
C PHE A 116 1.94 7.32 -12.22
N VAL A 117 2.22 7.37 -10.92
CA VAL A 117 3.16 8.31 -10.32
C VAL A 117 4.05 7.58 -9.30
N ALA A 118 5.31 7.98 -9.22
CA ALA A 118 6.28 7.47 -8.26
C ALA A 118 6.53 8.49 -7.13
N ILE A 119 6.65 8.00 -5.90
CA ILE A 119 7.10 8.78 -4.75
C ILE A 119 8.01 7.90 -3.90
N GLY A 120 9.27 8.29 -3.74
CA GLY A 120 10.18 7.55 -2.88
C GLY A 120 10.16 8.07 -1.44
N GLY A 121 10.84 7.32 -0.58
CA GLY A 121 11.01 7.65 0.83
C GLY A 121 10.14 6.82 1.76
N ALA A 122 10.66 6.65 2.97
CA ALA A 122 10.00 6.15 4.16
C ALA A 122 10.81 6.61 5.38
N ASN A 123 10.17 6.70 6.54
CA ASN A 123 10.85 7.07 7.76
C ASN A 123 11.36 5.79 8.47
N SER A 124 12.67 5.73 8.74
CA SER A 124 13.31 4.65 9.49
C SER A 124 12.87 4.68 10.96
N ILE A 125 12.20 3.62 11.43
CA ILE A 125 11.80 3.52 12.84
C ILE A 125 12.99 3.52 13.79
N ASP A 126 14.15 3.05 13.34
CA ASP A 126 15.38 2.94 14.12
C ASP A 126 16.35 4.12 13.90
N HIS A 127 15.87 5.27 13.42
CA HIS A 127 16.72 6.42 13.07
C HIS A 127 17.61 6.91 14.22
N GLU A 128 17.14 6.86 15.48
CA GLU A 128 17.88 7.35 16.65
C GLU A 128 19.17 6.58 16.93
N ILE A 129 19.27 5.33 16.47
CA ILE A 129 20.45 4.47 16.66
C ILE A 129 21.35 4.41 15.41
N ARG A 130 21.03 5.17 14.37
CA ARG A 130 21.79 5.24 13.12
C ARG A 130 22.74 6.43 13.09
N THR A 131 23.67 6.40 12.15
CA THR A 131 24.67 7.45 11.94
C THR A 131 24.34 8.22 10.68
N GLU A 132 24.08 9.52 10.81
CA GLU A 132 23.84 10.42 9.68
C GLU A 132 25.02 10.41 8.70
N GLY A 133 24.71 10.27 7.41
CA GLY A 133 25.68 10.21 6.32
C GLY A 133 26.32 8.83 6.09
N GLU A 134 26.07 7.85 6.97
CA GLU A 134 26.60 6.48 6.85
C GLU A 134 25.50 5.44 6.71
N SER A 135 24.54 5.43 7.64
CA SER A 135 23.44 4.44 7.70
C SER A 135 22.05 5.07 7.76
N TRP A 136 21.99 6.40 7.81
CA TRP A 136 20.77 7.20 7.77
C TRP A 136 21.04 8.55 7.11
N TRP A 137 20.01 9.17 6.56
CA TRP A 137 20.05 10.51 5.98
C TRP A 137 18.65 11.13 6.07
N PRO A 138 18.55 12.45 6.31
CA PRO A 138 17.26 13.11 6.46
C PRO A 138 16.39 13.07 5.19
N GLU A 139 16.99 12.84 4.01
CA GLU A 139 16.30 12.74 2.73
C GLU A 139 15.41 11.49 2.57
N GLU A 140 15.41 10.54 3.52
CA GLU A 140 14.49 9.40 3.50
C GLU A 140 13.02 9.83 3.72
N SER A 141 12.82 10.95 4.41
CA SER A 141 11.49 11.47 4.75
C SER A 141 10.83 12.14 3.55
N ILE A 142 9.59 11.76 3.24
CA ILE A 142 8.75 12.48 2.27
C ILE A 142 8.47 13.90 2.78
N THR A 143 8.82 14.90 1.98
CA THR A 143 8.69 16.32 2.35
C THR A 143 7.48 17.01 1.73
N GLY A 144 7.19 18.24 2.18
CA GLY A 144 6.17 19.08 1.53
C GLY A 144 6.53 19.46 0.09
N ALA A 145 7.83 19.55 -0.23
CA ALA A 145 8.29 19.80 -1.60
C ALA A 145 8.05 18.57 -2.49
N ASP A 146 8.28 17.36 -1.97
CA ASP A 146 7.96 16.11 -2.65
C ASP A 146 6.48 16.03 -3.02
N LEU A 147 5.57 16.41 -2.10
CA LEU A 147 4.14 16.48 -2.40
C LEU A 147 3.78 17.51 -3.48
N GLN A 148 4.51 18.63 -3.54
CA GLN A 148 4.31 19.62 -4.62
C GLN A 148 4.78 19.07 -5.97
N THR A 149 5.90 18.35 -5.99
CA THR A 149 6.44 17.71 -7.20
C THR A 149 5.51 16.59 -7.68
N VAL A 150 4.99 15.76 -6.78
CA VAL A 150 3.98 14.74 -7.10
C VAL A 150 2.70 15.40 -7.66
N GLY A 151 2.29 16.53 -7.07
CA GLY A 151 1.13 17.29 -7.49
C GLY A 151 -0.20 16.57 -7.19
N SER A 152 -1.31 17.16 -7.64
CA SER A 152 -2.68 16.66 -7.41
C SER A 152 -3.33 16.06 -8.67
N GLY A 153 -2.55 15.83 -9.72
CA GLY A 153 -3.05 15.18 -10.92
C GLY A 153 -3.39 13.72 -10.62
N TYR A 154 -4.54 13.24 -11.09
CA TYR A 154 -4.93 11.85 -10.97
C TYR A 154 -3.85 10.92 -11.52
N ALA A 155 -3.69 9.76 -10.89
CA ALA A 155 -2.94 8.63 -11.43
C ALA A 155 -3.64 7.33 -11.00
N ASP A 156 -3.74 6.33 -11.88
CA ASP A 156 -4.35 5.04 -11.54
C ASP A 156 -3.54 4.28 -10.49
N VAL A 157 -2.20 4.34 -10.61
CA VAL A 157 -1.26 3.65 -9.74
C VAL A 157 -0.28 4.62 -9.06
N LEU A 158 -0.09 4.47 -7.75
CA LEU A 158 0.97 5.12 -7.00
C LEU A 158 2.01 4.08 -6.59
N PHE A 159 3.24 4.23 -7.06
CA PHE A 159 4.38 3.44 -6.60
C PHE A 159 5.09 4.18 -5.48
N SER A 160 5.17 3.56 -4.31
CA SER A 160 5.87 4.08 -3.14
C SER A 160 6.75 3.02 -2.50
N HIS A 161 7.44 3.41 -1.43
CA HIS A 161 8.07 2.46 -0.52
C HIS A 161 7.31 2.35 0.80
N ASP A 162 6.94 3.48 1.41
CA ASP A 162 6.13 3.51 2.64
C ASP A 162 4.66 3.06 2.43
N ALA A 163 3.89 3.00 3.53
CA ALA A 163 2.46 2.69 3.58
C ALA A 163 1.64 3.86 4.16
N PRO A 164 0.41 4.09 3.69
CA PRO A 164 -0.45 5.12 4.27
C PRO A 164 -0.92 4.74 5.69
N LEU A 165 -1.53 5.69 6.37
CA LEU A 165 -2.22 5.46 7.64
C LEU A 165 -3.50 4.64 7.45
N ASP A 166 -3.94 4.04 8.56
CA ASP A 166 -5.21 3.31 8.71
C ASP A 166 -5.34 2.07 7.82
N VAL A 167 -4.20 1.42 7.59
CA VAL A 167 -4.10 0.09 6.98
C VAL A 167 -4.23 -0.91 8.14
N THR A 168 -5.37 -1.60 8.24
CA THR A 168 -5.79 -2.22 9.51
C THR A 168 -4.86 -3.36 9.92
N SER A 169 -4.54 -4.28 9.01
CA SER A 169 -3.62 -5.39 9.29
C SER A 169 -2.22 -4.90 9.63
N LEU A 170 -1.75 -3.85 8.96
CA LEU A 170 -0.43 -3.27 9.21
C LEU A 170 -0.38 -2.61 10.58
N ASP A 171 -1.38 -1.79 10.92
CA ASP A 171 -1.43 -1.11 12.22
C ASP A 171 -1.48 -2.10 13.38
N GLN A 172 -2.20 -3.20 13.22
CA GLN A 172 -2.19 -4.31 14.18
C GLN A 172 -0.80 -4.94 14.31
N ALA A 173 -0.12 -5.22 13.19
CA ALA A 173 1.23 -5.78 13.20
C ALA A 173 2.24 -4.85 13.88
N LEU A 174 2.17 -3.54 13.59
CA LEU A 174 3.06 -2.53 14.17
C LEU A 174 2.88 -2.41 15.69
N THR A 175 1.62 -2.37 16.16
CA THR A 175 1.28 -2.25 17.58
C THR A 175 1.93 -3.34 18.45
N LEU A 176 2.13 -4.55 17.89
CA LEU A 176 2.80 -5.66 18.59
C LEU A 176 4.29 -5.37 18.88
N THR A 177 4.89 -4.46 18.11
CA THR A 177 6.31 -4.11 18.15
C THR A 177 6.59 -2.73 18.74
N ASP A 178 5.59 -1.86 18.88
CA ASP A 178 5.75 -0.48 19.37
C ASP A 178 6.54 -0.37 20.68
N LYS A 179 6.35 -1.34 21.60
CA LYS A 179 7.04 -1.43 22.89
C LYS A 179 8.58 -1.50 22.80
N PHE A 180 9.14 -1.75 21.62
CA PHE A 180 10.58 -1.80 21.38
C PHE A 180 11.18 -0.47 20.94
N TRP A 181 10.34 0.55 20.70
CA TRP A 181 10.75 1.84 20.16
C TRP A 181 10.40 2.98 21.12
N THR A 182 11.09 4.11 20.98
CA THR A 182 10.79 5.33 21.74
C THR A 182 9.57 6.03 21.15
N ASP A 183 8.92 6.91 21.93
CA ASP A 183 7.84 7.76 21.43
C ASP A 183 8.30 8.67 20.27
N GLU A 184 9.57 9.10 20.28
CA GLU A 184 10.17 9.92 19.22
C GLU A 184 10.30 9.14 17.91
N SER A 185 10.82 7.92 17.98
CA SER A 185 10.91 7.02 16.82
C SER A 185 9.53 6.66 16.26
N LEU A 186 8.56 6.36 17.13
CA LEU A 186 7.18 6.07 16.72
C LEU A 186 6.55 7.27 16.00
N GLU A 187 6.66 8.48 16.55
CA GLU A 187 6.15 9.69 15.90
C GLU A 187 6.91 10.01 14.60
N TYR A 188 8.22 9.72 14.54
CA TYR A 188 9.03 9.84 13.33
C TYR A 188 8.50 8.94 12.21
N ALA A 189 8.24 7.66 12.48
CA ALA A 189 7.69 6.72 11.52
C ALA A 189 6.26 7.11 11.10
N VAL A 190 5.39 7.45 12.05
CA VAL A 190 4.01 7.89 11.78
C VAL A 190 3.97 9.15 10.91
N ARG A 191 4.94 10.07 11.07
CA ARG A 191 5.05 11.25 10.21
C ARG A 191 5.32 10.89 8.74
N GLY A 192 6.13 9.87 8.46
CA GLY A 192 6.33 9.36 7.09
C GLY A 192 5.03 8.89 6.47
N ARG A 193 4.31 8.01 7.18
CA ARG A 193 3.00 7.49 6.75
C ARG A 193 1.96 8.59 6.54
N ARG A 194 1.95 9.63 7.39
CA ARG A 194 1.09 10.83 7.21
C ARG A 194 1.39 11.53 5.88
N MET A 195 2.66 11.63 5.49
CA MET A 195 3.04 12.28 4.24
C MET A 195 2.62 11.46 3.01
N LEU A 196 2.82 10.14 3.03
CA LEU A 196 2.31 9.28 1.96
C LEU A 196 0.77 9.32 1.87
N THR A 197 0.08 9.32 3.01
CA THR A 197 -1.39 9.45 3.06
C THR A 197 -1.85 10.74 2.37
N ARG A 198 -1.13 11.85 2.57
CA ARG A 198 -1.41 13.12 1.85
C ARG A 198 -1.19 13.00 0.34
N ALA A 199 -0.18 12.25 -0.11
CA ALA A 199 0.02 11.99 -1.54
C ALA A 199 -1.15 11.19 -2.12
N ILE A 200 -1.62 10.13 -1.42
CA ILE A 200 -2.80 9.36 -1.82
C ILE A 200 -4.04 10.25 -1.88
N HIS A 201 -4.27 11.13 -0.91
CA HIS A 201 -5.39 12.08 -0.96
C HIS A 201 -5.29 13.06 -2.13
N ALA A 202 -4.09 13.52 -2.47
CA ALA A 202 -3.88 14.48 -3.55
C ALA A 202 -4.05 13.85 -4.94
N VAL A 203 -3.59 12.61 -5.11
CA VAL A 203 -3.60 11.88 -6.40
C VAL A 203 -4.90 11.09 -6.59
N GLY A 204 -5.45 10.52 -5.52
CA GLY A 204 -6.62 9.64 -5.55
C GLY A 204 -6.44 8.33 -6.32
N PRO A 205 -5.34 7.57 -6.13
CA PRO A 205 -5.07 6.38 -6.92
C PRO A 205 -6.04 5.23 -6.63
N GLU A 206 -6.31 4.40 -7.65
CA GLU A 206 -7.04 3.15 -7.46
C GLU A 206 -6.17 2.10 -6.76
N LEU A 207 -4.87 2.10 -7.07
CA LEU A 207 -3.87 1.18 -6.52
C LEU A 207 -2.66 1.94 -5.97
N SER A 208 -2.28 1.67 -4.72
CA SER A 208 -1.01 2.07 -4.13
C SER A 208 -0.19 0.82 -3.85
N VAL A 209 1.08 0.77 -4.28
CA VAL A 209 1.94 -0.40 -4.08
C VAL A 209 3.28 0.04 -3.48
N GLY A 210 3.69 -0.61 -2.38
CA GLY A 210 4.94 -0.34 -1.67
C GLY A 210 5.57 -1.55 -0.97
N GLY A 211 6.47 -1.28 -0.03
CA GLY A 211 7.27 -2.25 0.74
C GLY A 211 7.49 -1.77 2.19
N HIS A 212 8.75 -1.69 2.63
CA HIS A 212 9.23 -1.13 3.91
C HIS A 212 8.96 -1.99 5.15
N TYR A 213 7.73 -2.49 5.30
CA TYR A 213 7.30 -3.11 6.57
C TYR A 213 7.58 -4.61 6.68
N HIS A 214 8.11 -5.23 5.61
CA HIS A 214 8.43 -6.66 5.57
C HIS A 214 7.24 -7.55 5.95
N VAL A 215 6.04 -7.13 5.53
CA VAL A 215 4.79 -7.86 5.74
C VAL A 215 3.95 -7.71 4.48
N GLN A 216 3.31 -8.81 4.08
CA GLN A 216 2.37 -8.78 2.97
C GLN A 216 1.06 -8.12 3.42
N VAL A 217 0.63 -7.10 2.67
CA VAL A 217 -0.68 -6.45 2.83
C VAL A 217 -1.40 -6.38 1.49
N ASP A 218 -2.70 -6.64 1.49
CA ASP A 218 -3.62 -6.37 0.38
C ASP A 218 -4.98 -5.92 0.94
N GLU A 219 -5.14 -4.62 1.11
CA GLU A 219 -6.35 -4.03 1.70
C GLU A 219 -6.90 -2.88 0.86
N VAL A 220 -8.21 -2.85 0.68
CA VAL A 220 -8.94 -1.69 0.18
C VAL A 220 -9.34 -0.80 1.34
N ILE A 221 -9.00 0.47 1.22
CA ILE A 221 -9.22 1.49 2.25
C ILE A 221 -10.04 2.63 1.65
N GLY A 222 -11.05 3.05 2.40
CA GLY A 222 -11.85 4.24 2.12
C GLY A 222 -11.21 5.48 2.73
N TYR A 223 -11.03 6.52 1.90
CA TYR A 223 -10.48 7.80 2.29
C TYR A 223 -11.53 8.90 2.19
N LEU A 224 -11.71 9.62 3.29
CA LEU A 224 -12.54 10.82 3.33
C LEU A 224 -11.77 11.98 2.67
N GLY A 225 -12.41 12.67 1.72
CA GLY A 225 -11.83 13.81 1.01
C GLY A 225 -12.89 14.76 0.48
N TYR A 226 -12.47 15.73 -0.34
CA TYR A 226 -13.44 16.57 -1.10
C TYR A 226 -14.30 15.70 -2.02
N VAL A 227 -13.66 14.72 -2.65
CA VAL A 227 -14.30 13.54 -3.22
C VAL A 227 -13.83 12.36 -2.40
N ASN A 228 -14.78 11.53 -1.97
CA ASN A 228 -14.45 10.28 -1.30
C ASN A 228 -13.79 9.34 -2.30
N THR A 229 -12.69 8.73 -1.90
CA THR A 229 -11.97 7.76 -2.73
C THR A 229 -11.84 6.44 -1.99
N ARG A 230 -11.56 5.39 -2.77
CA ARG A 230 -11.08 4.12 -2.25
C ARG A 230 -9.79 3.77 -2.97
N THR A 231 -8.85 3.21 -2.25
CA THR A 231 -7.56 2.78 -2.79
C THR A 231 -7.27 1.39 -2.29
N ARG A 232 -6.87 0.49 -3.19
CA ARG A 232 -6.27 -0.79 -2.83
C ARG A 232 -4.80 -0.54 -2.51
N VAL A 233 -4.40 -0.84 -1.28
CA VAL A 233 -3.04 -0.70 -0.76
C VAL A 233 -2.41 -2.07 -0.72
N ILE A 234 -1.31 -2.21 -1.45
CA ILE A 234 -0.47 -3.41 -1.49
C ILE A 234 0.87 -3.08 -0.85
N ILE A 235 1.29 -3.90 0.11
CA ILE A 235 2.66 -3.90 0.65
C ILE A 235 3.25 -5.27 0.36
N LEU A 236 4.36 -5.30 -0.39
CA LEU A 236 5.12 -6.52 -0.61
C LEU A 236 6.12 -6.74 0.53
N ASP A 237 6.39 -8.01 0.80
CA ASP A 237 7.40 -8.41 1.77
C ASP A 237 8.82 -8.24 1.19
N GLN A 238 9.83 -8.33 2.04
CA GLN A 238 11.23 -8.35 1.63
C GLN A 238 11.53 -9.59 0.76
N LEU A 239 12.45 -9.46 -0.19
CA LEU A 239 12.79 -10.54 -1.14
C LEU A 239 13.42 -11.79 -0.47
N SER A 240 13.86 -11.69 0.78
CA SER A 240 14.36 -12.86 1.51
C SER A 240 13.24 -13.71 2.14
N ALA A 241 12.00 -13.19 2.19
CA ALA A 241 10.85 -13.93 2.69
C ALA A 241 10.50 -15.11 1.76
N LYS A 242 10.17 -16.25 2.37
CA LYS A 242 10.02 -17.52 1.64
C LYS A 242 8.58 -17.91 1.35
N ASP A 243 7.67 -17.51 2.23
CA ASP A 243 6.30 -18.03 2.27
C ASP A 243 5.25 -16.93 2.06
N THR A 244 5.68 -15.69 1.88
CA THR A 244 4.83 -14.51 1.68
C THR A 244 5.08 -13.88 0.31
N ALA A 245 4.18 -13.00 -0.10
CA ALA A 245 4.32 -12.28 -1.37
C ALA A 245 5.40 -11.20 -1.27
N SER A 246 6.61 -11.53 -1.71
CA SER A 246 7.73 -10.59 -1.88
C SER A 246 7.85 -10.05 -3.31
N THR A 247 7.11 -10.65 -4.25
CA THR A 247 7.03 -10.22 -5.64
C THR A 247 5.59 -10.30 -6.15
N ALA A 248 5.28 -9.60 -7.23
CA ALA A 248 3.98 -9.71 -7.89
C ALA A 248 4.08 -9.44 -9.39
N ILE A 249 3.08 -9.87 -10.15
CA ILE A 249 2.87 -9.45 -11.54
C ILE A 249 1.64 -8.56 -11.59
N LEU A 250 1.82 -7.29 -11.93
CA LEU A 250 0.75 -6.32 -12.14
C LEU A 250 0.29 -6.38 -13.59
N ASP A 251 -1.01 -6.60 -13.79
CA ASP A 251 -1.70 -6.36 -15.06
C ASP A 251 -2.09 -4.88 -15.14
N THR A 252 -1.53 -4.16 -16.11
CA THR A 252 -1.66 -2.69 -16.20
C THR A 252 -3.00 -2.24 -16.80
N GLU A 253 -3.83 -3.15 -17.30
CA GLU A 253 -5.18 -2.84 -17.79
C GLU A 253 -6.23 -3.04 -16.69
N THR A 254 -6.08 -4.08 -15.89
CA THR A 254 -7.07 -4.49 -14.87
C THR A 254 -6.68 -4.11 -13.43
N LEU A 255 -5.41 -3.71 -13.22
CA LEU A 255 -4.79 -3.51 -11.90
C LEU A 255 -4.87 -4.73 -10.97
N GLN A 256 -5.01 -5.92 -11.54
CA GLN A 256 -4.90 -7.17 -10.79
C GLN A 256 -3.43 -7.51 -10.56
N LEU A 257 -3.17 -8.17 -9.44
CA LEU A 257 -1.84 -8.63 -9.05
C LEU A 257 -1.86 -10.14 -8.82
N ASP A 258 -0.96 -10.84 -9.50
CA ASP A 258 -0.61 -12.22 -9.18
C ASP A 258 0.56 -12.21 -8.19
N PHE A 259 0.31 -12.61 -6.95
CA PHE A 259 1.32 -12.61 -5.89
C PHE A 259 2.22 -13.83 -5.95
N LEU A 260 3.51 -13.60 -5.76
CA LEU A 260 4.56 -14.61 -5.90
C LEU A 260 5.60 -14.44 -4.79
N THR A 261 6.17 -15.56 -4.35
CA THR A 261 7.44 -15.55 -3.61
C THR A 261 8.59 -15.18 -4.55
N THR A 262 9.77 -14.86 -4.00
CA THR A 262 10.98 -14.50 -4.76
C THR A 262 11.39 -15.55 -5.80
N VAL A 263 11.07 -16.82 -5.55
CA VAL A 263 11.38 -17.94 -6.46
C VAL A 263 10.23 -18.28 -7.42
N GLY A 264 9.16 -17.48 -7.45
CA GLY A 264 8.06 -17.61 -8.40
C GLY A 264 6.97 -18.61 -7.99
N VAL A 265 6.89 -18.98 -6.71
CA VAL A 265 5.76 -19.78 -6.18
C VAL A 265 4.58 -18.86 -5.92
N ALA A 266 3.40 -19.20 -6.45
CA ALA A 266 2.16 -18.44 -6.23
C ALA A 266 1.76 -18.37 -4.75
N VAL A 267 1.44 -17.17 -4.31
CA VAL A 267 0.92 -16.88 -2.96
C VAL A 267 -0.58 -16.58 -3.10
N PRO A 268 -1.47 -17.39 -2.51
CA PRO A 268 -2.90 -17.15 -2.60
C PRO A 268 -3.29 -15.79 -2.01
N ARG A 269 -4.17 -15.09 -2.71
CA ARG A 269 -4.80 -13.88 -2.19
C ARG A 269 -5.84 -14.24 -1.14
N VAL A 270 -5.88 -13.47 -0.05
CA VAL A 270 -7.04 -13.44 0.86
C VAL A 270 -7.95 -12.30 0.41
N PRO A 271 -9.12 -12.59 -0.19
CA PRO A 271 -10.00 -11.55 -0.67
C PRO A 271 -10.63 -10.79 0.51
N GLN A 272 -10.61 -9.46 0.44
CA GLN A 272 -11.35 -8.60 1.34
C GLN A 272 -12.75 -8.35 0.79
N VAL A 273 -13.76 -8.39 1.65
CA VAL A 273 -15.09 -7.90 1.32
C VAL A 273 -15.06 -6.38 1.26
N THR A 274 -15.44 -5.82 0.12
CA THR A 274 -15.45 -4.37 -0.10
C THR A 274 -16.86 -3.77 -0.13
N ASP A 275 -17.89 -4.62 -0.17
CA ASP A 275 -19.30 -4.23 -0.19
C ASP A 275 -20.13 -5.25 0.63
N LEU A 276 -20.50 -4.87 1.86
CA LEU A 276 -21.23 -5.76 2.76
C LEU A 276 -22.64 -6.10 2.22
N ALA A 277 -23.21 -5.28 1.33
CA ALA A 277 -24.52 -5.57 0.72
C ALA A 277 -24.50 -6.83 -0.17
N THR A 278 -23.31 -7.31 -0.54
CA THR A 278 -23.12 -8.55 -1.31
C THR A 278 -23.04 -9.80 -0.43
N GLU A 279 -22.94 -9.63 0.88
CA GLU A 279 -22.85 -10.73 1.85
C GLU A 279 -24.23 -11.08 2.42
N HIS A 280 -24.41 -12.35 2.80
CA HIS A 280 -25.71 -12.87 3.25
C HIS A 280 -25.67 -13.58 4.61
N SER A 281 -24.49 -13.72 5.22
CA SER A 281 -24.31 -14.45 6.49
C SER A 281 -23.08 -13.95 7.25
N GLY A 282 -22.97 -14.36 8.51
CA GLY A 282 -21.83 -14.06 9.36
C GLY A 282 -21.89 -12.71 10.06
N ARG A 283 -20.90 -12.52 10.94
CA ARG A 283 -20.71 -11.29 11.71
C ARG A 283 -19.62 -10.44 11.08
N TRP A 284 -19.87 -9.15 10.98
CA TRP A 284 -19.02 -8.20 10.27
C TRP A 284 -18.87 -6.92 11.07
N ALA A 285 -17.67 -6.34 11.07
CA ALA A 285 -17.46 -4.98 11.54
C ALA A 285 -17.24 -4.05 10.34
N VAL A 286 -18.10 -3.05 10.22
CA VAL A 286 -18.00 -1.97 9.23
C VAL A 286 -17.41 -0.76 9.93
N HIS A 287 -16.15 -0.49 9.65
CA HIS A 287 -15.40 0.63 10.20
C HIS A 287 -15.69 1.87 9.38
N THR A 288 -16.19 2.91 10.04
CA THR A 288 -16.44 4.22 9.44
C THR A 288 -15.55 5.27 10.09
N VAL A 289 -15.42 6.45 9.48
CA VAL A 289 -14.59 7.55 10.01
C VAL A 289 -14.86 7.84 11.50
N GLY A 290 -16.11 7.73 11.97
CA GLY A 290 -16.47 8.07 13.35
C GLY A 290 -16.95 6.92 14.23
N SER A 291 -17.19 5.72 13.69
CA SER A 291 -17.84 4.63 14.45
C SER A 291 -17.58 3.27 13.81
N VAL A 292 -17.71 2.21 14.59
CA VAL A 292 -17.75 0.83 14.09
C VAL A 292 -19.18 0.33 14.17
N TYR A 293 -19.67 -0.30 13.11
CA TYR A 293 -20.99 -0.94 13.10
C TYR A 293 -20.80 -2.45 13.04
N LEU A 294 -21.28 -3.15 14.05
CA LEU A 294 -21.26 -4.60 14.12
C LEU A 294 -22.54 -5.13 13.52
N PHE A 295 -22.45 -5.74 12.35
CA PHE A 295 -23.55 -6.42 11.67
C PHE A 295 -23.52 -7.91 12.02
N ASP A 296 -24.67 -8.46 12.37
CA ASP A 296 -24.91 -9.90 12.42
C ASP A 296 -25.96 -10.22 11.35
N LEU A 297 -25.51 -10.70 10.19
CA LEU A 297 -26.40 -10.95 9.05
C LEU A 297 -27.28 -12.18 9.26
N ASP A 298 -26.85 -13.12 10.11
CA ASP A 298 -27.61 -14.32 10.45
C ASP A 298 -28.79 -13.98 11.37
N ARG A 299 -28.56 -13.11 12.37
CA ARG A 299 -29.59 -12.60 13.28
C ARG A 299 -30.34 -11.40 12.71
N ARG A 300 -29.85 -10.82 11.61
CA ARG A 300 -30.32 -9.58 10.99
C ARG A 300 -30.37 -8.44 12.01
N THR A 301 -29.24 -8.20 12.67
CA THR A 301 -29.09 -7.09 13.61
C THR A 301 -27.88 -6.23 13.24
N VAL A 302 -27.91 -4.98 13.71
CA VAL A 302 -26.74 -4.10 13.68
C VAL A 302 -26.63 -3.32 14.99
N ASN A 303 -25.40 -3.18 15.48
CA ASN A 303 -25.08 -2.38 16.67
C ASN A 303 -23.99 -1.37 16.33
N ARG A 304 -24.19 -0.10 16.71
CA ARG A 304 -23.18 0.94 16.54
C ARG A 304 -22.34 1.07 17.81
N ILE A 305 -21.02 0.96 17.65
CA ILE A 305 -20.03 1.34 18.66
C ILE A 305 -19.51 2.74 18.30
N PRO A 306 -19.93 3.80 19.00
CA PRO A 306 -19.46 5.16 18.73
C PRO A 306 -17.96 5.29 19.06
N GLY A 307 -17.20 5.91 18.16
CA GLY A 307 -15.81 6.27 18.42
C GLY A 307 -15.67 7.42 19.42
N ARG A 308 -14.45 7.67 19.88
CA ARG A 308 -14.12 8.67 20.93
C ARG A 308 -14.74 10.06 20.73
N TYR A 309 -14.86 10.51 19.49
CA TYR A 309 -15.37 11.85 19.13
C TYR A 309 -16.80 11.84 18.59
N ALA A 310 -17.44 10.67 18.54
CA ALA A 310 -18.77 10.55 18.00
C ALA A 310 -19.82 10.81 19.08
N THR A 311 -20.87 11.55 18.74
CA THR A 311 -22.00 11.77 19.65
C THR A 311 -22.73 10.46 19.87
N GLY A 312 -22.96 10.14 21.15
CA GLY A 312 -23.82 9.03 21.55
C GLY A 312 -25.27 9.25 21.14
N SER A 313 -25.97 8.16 20.86
CA SER A 313 -27.36 8.15 20.41
C SER A 313 -28.15 7.06 21.14
N THR A 314 -29.47 7.23 21.24
CA THR A 314 -30.38 6.15 21.70
C THR A 314 -30.35 4.92 20.80
N ASN A 315 -29.78 5.05 19.60
CA ASN A 315 -29.60 3.98 18.63
C ASN A 315 -28.27 3.23 18.81
N ASP A 316 -27.44 3.57 19.81
CA ASP A 316 -26.20 2.85 20.13
C ASP A 316 -26.51 1.60 20.97
N ARG A 317 -27.33 0.72 20.39
CA ARG A 317 -27.75 -0.59 20.90
C ARG A 317 -27.94 -1.54 19.72
N GLU A 318 -28.13 -2.83 19.99
CA GLU A 318 -28.55 -3.78 18.97
C GLU A 318 -29.93 -3.39 18.42
N LEU A 319 -30.03 -3.24 17.09
CA LEU A 319 -31.24 -2.87 16.37
C LEU A 319 -31.51 -3.87 15.25
N ASP A 320 -32.79 -4.12 14.98
CA ASP A 320 -33.24 -5.03 13.93
C ASP A 320 -32.96 -4.44 12.54
N LEU A 321 -32.13 -5.13 11.77
CA LEU A 321 -31.75 -4.76 10.41
C LEU A 321 -32.80 -5.25 9.41
N ARG A 322 -33.33 -4.32 8.61
CA ARG A 322 -34.29 -4.62 7.55
C ARG A 322 -33.62 -4.85 6.21
N SER A 323 -32.79 -3.91 5.76
CA SER A 323 -32.04 -3.97 4.50
C SER A 323 -30.75 -3.19 4.58
N ILE A 324 -29.75 -3.60 3.79
CA ILE A 324 -28.53 -2.83 3.54
C ILE A 324 -28.61 -2.33 2.11
N ASP A 325 -28.69 -1.01 1.94
CA ASP A 325 -28.86 -0.39 0.63
C ASP A 325 -27.49 0.02 0.06
N VAL A 326 -26.60 0.54 0.91
CA VAL A 326 -25.21 0.87 0.61
C VAL A 326 -24.32 0.46 1.78
N ALA A 327 -23.33 -0.39 1.54
CA ALA A 327 -22.30 -0.68 2.52
C ALA A 327 -20.94 -0.98 1.87
N ARG A 328 -20.54 -0.10 0.95
CA ARG A 328 -19.28 -0.20 0.19
C ARG A 328 -18.18 0.68 0.77
N ILE A 329 -16.95 0.15 0.81
CA ILE A 329 -15.76 0.91 1.18
C ILE A 329 -15.58 2.12 0.24
N GLY A 330 -15.37 3.30 0.84
CA GLY A 330 -15.29 4.59 0.14
C GLY A 330 -16.63 5.32 0.03
N GLU A 331 -17.75 4.71 0.43
CA GLU A 331 -19.08 5.31 0.36
C GLU A 331 -19.67 5.61 1.75
N ILE A 332 -20.67 6.48 1.79
CA ILE A 332 -21.49 6.67 3.00
C ILE A 332 -22.48 5.50 3.07
N GLY A 333 -22.41 4.74 4.16
CA GLY A 333 -23.33 3.62 4.41
C GLY A 333 -24.77 4.08 4.56
N GLN A 334 -25.69 3.28 4.02
CA GLN A 334 -27.13 3.48 4.04
C GLN A 334 -27.81 2.14 4.27
N TRP A 335 -28.63 2.06 5.32
CA TRP A 335 -29.40 0.85 5.62
C TRP A 335 -30.66 1.22 6.38
N THR A 336 -31.63 0.31 6.33
CA THR A 336 -32.94 0.48 6.95
C THR A 336 -33.08 -0.43 8.16
N LEU A 337 -33.64 0.11 9.25
CA LEU A 337 -33.87 -0.57 10.52
C LEU A 337 -35.37 -0.70 10.81
N ASN A 338 -35.77 -1.82 11.41
CA ASN A 338 -37.11 -1.93 11.96
C ASN A 338 -37.19 -1.11 13.26
N ARG A 339 -38.38 -0.57 13.54
CA ARG A 339 -38.66 0.08 14.82
C ARG A 339 -39.30 -0.91 15.77
N ASP A 340 -39.10 -0.70 17.08
CA ASP A 340 -39.69 -1.50 18.16
C ASP A 340 -41.23 -1.57 18.08
N ASP A 341 -41.87 -0.59 17.43
CA ASP A 341 -43.32 -0.57 17.15
C ASP A 341 -43.61 -1.08 15.73
N SER A 342 -44.30 -2.21 15.64
CA SER A 342 -44.73 -2.86 14.38
C SER A 342 -45.58 -2.00 13.45
N SER A 343 -46.14 -0.88 13.93
CA SER A 343 -46.95 0.06 13.15
C SER A 343 -46.17 1.27 12.62
N ALA A 344 -44.92 1.46 13.06
CA ALA A 344 -44.11 2.61 12.68
C ALA A 344 -43.35 2.36 11.37
N GLU A 345 -43.22 3.42 10.57
CA GLU A 345 -42.37 3.39 9.37
C GLU A 345 -40.92 3.05 9.73
N ALA A 346 -40.26 2.29 8.85
CA ALA A 346 -38.89 1.88 9.05
C ALA A 346 -37.95 3.09 9.15
N MET A 347 -36.88 2.95 9.92
CA MET A 347 -35.93 4.03 10.14
C MET A 347 -34.76 3.89 9.17
N GLU A 348 -34.57 4.89 8.31
CA GLU A 348 -33.36 5.01 7.52
C GLU A 348 -32.19 5.45 8.41
N HIS A 349 -31.04 4.80 8.24
CA HIS A 349 -29.80 5.14 8.90
C HIS A 349 -28.74 5.50 7.86
N ARG A 350 -27.95 6.54 8.17
CA ARG A 350 -26.80 6.97 7.35
C ARG A 350 -25.56 7.04 8.23
N SER A 351 -24.48 6.40 7.79
CA SER A 351 -23.21 6.42 8.51
C SER A 351 -22.31 7.58 8.05
N SER A 352 -21.12 7.69 8.65
CA SER A 352 -19.99 8.37 7.99
C SER A 352 -19.38 7.46 6.91
N LEU A 353 -18.39 7.94 6.15
CA LEU A 353 -17.72 7.15 5.12
C LEU A 353 -17.19 5.83 5.69
N ILE A 354 -17.47 4.73 4.99
CA ILE A 354 -16.95 3.39 5.29
C ILE A 354 -15.49 3.32 4.84
N ARG A 355 -14.61 3.01 5.78
CA ARG A 355 -13.17 2.91 5.57
C ARG A 355 -12.69 1.49 5.36
N HIS A 356 -13.27 0.55 6.09
CA HIS A 356 -12.84 -0.85 6.10
C HIS A 356 -14.02 -1.74 6.49
N ILE A 357 -14.02 -2.97 6.00
CA ILE A 357 -15.00 -4.01 6.35
C ILE A 357 -14.21 -5.26 6.69
N GLU A 358 -14.42 -5.79 7.89
CA GLU A 358 -13.77 -7.02 8.36
C GLU A 358 -14.82 -8.05 8.76
N ARG A 359 -14.52 -9.32 8.48
CA ARG A 359 -15.31 -10.44 8.99
C ARG A 359 -14.85 -10.74 10.42
N LEU A 360 -15.79 -10.79 11.35
CA LEU A 360 -15.51 -11.18 12.71
C LEU A 360 -15.47 -12.71 12.79
N GLN A 361 -14.42 -13.24 13.40
CA GLN A 361 -14.39 -14.66 13.75
C GLN A 361 -15.57 -14.95 14.71
N PRO A 362 -16.16 -16.16 14.67
CA PRO A 362 -17.05 -16.59 15.74
C PRO A 362 -16.32 -16.42 17.07
N ASP A 363 -16.99 -15.90 18.09
CA ASP A 363 -16.44 -15.89 19.44
C ASP A 363 -16.04 -17.35 19.77
N GLU A 364 -14.77 -17.60 20.11
CA GLU A 364 -14.32 -18.91 20.58
C GLU A 364 -14.95 -19.18 21.96
N GLY A 365 -16.21 -19.62 21.96
CA GLY A 365 -16.93 -20.01 23.18
C GLY A 365 -18.37 -19.51 23.23
N ASP A 366 -19.29 -20.31 22.69
CA ASP A 366 -20.65 -20.48 23.23
C ASP A 366 -20.71 -21.77 24.05
#